data_AF-A0A7S1KRB5-F1
#
_entry.id   AF-A0A7S1KRB5-F1
#
_cell.length_a   1.000
_cell.length_b   1.000
_cell.length_c   1.000
_cell.angle_alpha   90.00
_cell.angle_beta   90.00
_cell.angle_gamma   90.00
#
_symmetry.space_group_name_H-M   'P 1'
#
loop_
_entity.id
_entity.type
_entity.pdbx_description
1 polymer ?
#
loop_
_entity_poly.entity_id
_entity_poly.type
_entity_poly.pdbx_seq_one_letter_code
_entity_poly.pdbx_strand_id
1 'polypeptide(L)'
;QKTNAQIHILVRADTESQALTRVEDALRHRLQLTLDEELRDRIHVVLGDLAQPFLGLSEEFFERLAREINVILHNGARVHWMLPYEKLKPTNVQGTIEVLKLATYGDKAIPVHFVSTTSVFDSPSY
;
A
#
# COMPACT_ATOMS: atom_id res chain seq x y z
N GLN A 1 -16.07 5.92 16.13
CA GLN A 1 -16.58 4.61 15.66
C GLN A 1 -15.39 3.65 15.61
N LYS A 2 -15.48 2.48 16.27
CA LYS A 2 -14.50 1.40 16.12
C LYS A 2 -15.03 0.40 15.10
N THR A 3 -14.18 -0.10 14.21
CA THR A 3 -14.53 -1.14 13.22
C THR A 3 -13.83 -2.45 13.61
N ASN A 4 -14.22 -3.58 13.02
CA ASN A 4 -13.53 -4.87 13.18
C ASN A 4 -12.72 -5.25 11.92
N ALA A 5 -12.38 -4.28 11.08
CA ALA A 5 -11.68 -4.51 9.81
C ALA A 5 -10.28 -5.07 10.02
N GLN A 6 -9.93 -6.11 9.26
CA GLN A 6 -8.55 -6.59 9.16
C GLN A 6 -7.75 -5.65 8.25
N ILE A 7 -6.52 -5.31 8.65
CA ILE A 7 -5.69 -4.29 8.02
C ILE A 7 -4.48 -4.97 7.39
N HIS A 8 -4.52 -5.12 6.07
CA HIS A 8 -3.38 -5.64 5.30
C HIS A 8 -2.47 -4.49 4.89
N ILE A 9 -1.20 -4.53 5.29
CA ILE A 9 -0.23 -3.45 5.03
C ILE A 9 0.88 -3.98 4.13
N LEU A 10 0.98 -3.46 2.91
CA LEU A 10 2.07 -3.78 1.99
C LEU A 10 3.37 -3.13 2.49
N VAL A 11 4.39 -3.93 2.79
CA VAL A 11 5.67 -3.47 3.35
C VAL A 11 6.84 -4.15 2.63
N ARG A 12 7.84 -3.35 2.28
CA ARG A 12 9.13 -3.86 1.82
C ARG A 12 9.97 -4.27 3.02
N ALA A 13 10.19 -5.57 3.17
CA ALA A 13 11.08 -6.19 4.14
C ALA A 13 11.40 -7.62 3.69
N ASP A 14 12.42 -8.25 4.29
CA ASP A 14 12.81 -9.63 3.96
C ASP A 14 12.00 -10.66 4.76
N THR A 15 11.42 -10.24 5.89
CA THR A 15 10.63 -11.09 6.79
C THR A 15 9.44 -10.35 7.37
N GLU A 16 8.39 -11.07 7.77
CA GLU A 16 7.19 -10.50 8.41
C GLU A 16 7.52 -9.80 9.72
N SER A 17 8.44 -10.34 10.52
CA SER A 17 8.90 -9.71 11.77
C SER A 17 9.50 -8.32 11.51
N GLN A 18 10.39 -8.21 10.50
CA GLN A 18 10.95 -6.91 10.11
C GLN A 18 9.88 -5.96 9.56
N ALA A 19 8.91 -6.46 8.78
CA ALA A 19 7.80 -5.65 8.30
C ALA A 19 6.96 -5.10 9.45
N LEU A 20 6.63 -5.94 10.44
CA LEU A 20 5.87 -5.55 11.62
C LEU A 20 6.62 -4.50 12.44
N THR A 21 7.93 -4.71 12.69
CA THR A 21 8.76 -3.69 13.36
C THR A 21 8.73 -2.36 12.61
N ARG A 22 8.85 -2.37 11.27
CA ARG A 22 8.77 -1.13 10.48
C ARG A 22 7.41 -0.42 10.60
N VAL A 23 6.32 -1.17 10.68
CA VAL A 23 4.98 -0.61 10.91
C VAL A 23 4.90 0.00 12.31
N GLU A 24 5.31 -0.73 13.34
CA GLU A 24 5.30 -0.26 14.73
C GLU A 24 6.15 0.99 14.93
N ASP A 25 7.35 1.02 14.35
CA ASP A 25 8.24 2.19 14.38
C ASP A 25 7.60 3.37 13.65
N ALA A 26 6.98 3.16 12.49
CA ALA A 26 6.30 4.23 11.78
C ALA A 26 5.12 4.81 12.59
N LEU A 27 4.32 3.96 13.23
CA LEU A 27 3.21 4.38 14.08
C LEU A 27 3.70 5.16 15.30
N ARG A 28 4.72 4.64 15.99
CA ARG A 28 5.29 5.27 17.18
C ARG A 28 5.94 6.61 16.86
N HIS A 29 6.80 6.65 15.85
CA HIS A 29 7.64 7.82 15.59
C HIS A 29 6.95 8.89 14.75
N ARG A 30 6.01 8.51 13.86
CA ARG A 30 5.34 9.49 12.98
C ARG A 30 3.96 9.90 13.48
N LEU A 31 3.24 8.99 14.12
CA LEU A 31 1.87 9.24 14.57
C LEU A 31 1.72 9.32 16.09
N GLN A 32 2.79 9.04 16.86
CA GLN A 32 2.74 8.94 18.33
C GLN A 32 1.68 7.93 18.80
N LEU A 33 1.49 6.85 18.02
CA LEU A 33 0.56 5.77 18.32
C LEU A 33 1.31 4.51 18.71
N THR A 34 0.83 3.84 19.74
CA THR A 34 1.28 2.50 20.15
C THR A 34 0.18 1.51 19.83
N LEU A 35 0.54 0.36 19.26
CA LEU A 35 -0.40 -0.74 19.06
C LEU A 35 -0.78 -1.33 20.42
N ASP A 36 -2.08 -1.35 20.72
CA ASP A 36 -2.61 -2.25 21.73
C ASP A 36 -2.78 -3.66 21.14
N GLU A 37 -3.08 -4.64 22.00
CA GLU A 37 -3.26 -6.04 21.58
C GLU A 37 -4.38 -6.17 20.53
N GLU A 38 -5.49 -5.45 20.72
CA GLU A 38 -6.66 -5.46 19.81
C GLU A 38 -6.28 -5.02 18.39
N LEU A 39 -5.50 -3.95 18.25
CA LEU A 39 -5.07 -3.44 16.95
C LEU A 39 -3.95 -4.31 16.35
N ARG A 40 -3.08 -4.89 17.17
CA ARG A 40 -2.02 -5.79 16.71
C ARG A 40 -2.60 -7.05 16.08
N ASP A 41 -3.66 -7.63 16.65
CA ASP A 41 -4.35 -8.82 16.10
C ASP A 41 -5.02 -8.56 14.75
N ARG A 42 -5.25 -7.29 14.41
CA ARG A 42 -5.89 -6.88 13.15
C ARG A 42 -4.90 -6.51 12.07
N ILE A 43 -3.61 -6.35 12.38
CA ILE A 43 -2.58 -5.93 11.41
C ILE A 43 -1.93 -7.17 10.81
N HIS A 44 -2.07 -7.30 9.50
CA HIS A 44 -1.44 -8.35 8.70
C HIS A 44 -0.44 -7.70 7.75
N VAL A 45 0.84 -7.88 8.01
CA VAL A 45 1.88 -7.37 7.10
C VAL A 45 1.95 -8.24 5.85
N VAL A 46 2.02 -7.60 4.70
CA VAL A 46 2.12 -8.23 3.38
C VAL A 46 3.47 -7.84 2.81
N LEU A 47 4.39 -8.80 2.71
CA LEU A 47 5.71 -8.55 2.13
C LEU A 47 5.56 -8.30 0.62
N GLY A 48 5.90 -7.10 0.18
CA GLY A 48 5.81 -6.75 -1.24
C GLY A 48 6.27 -5.33 -1.55
N ASP A 49 6.22 -4.98 -2.83
CA ASP A 49 6.69 -3.71 -3.37
C ASP A 49 5.76 -3.22 -4.48
N LEU A 50 5.27 -1.98 -4.34
CA LEU A 50 4.49 -1.29 -5.38
C LEU A 50 5.22 -1.23 -6.73
N ALA A 51 6.55 -1.23 -6.75
CA ALA A 51 7.32 -1.16 -7.99
C ALA A 51 7.38 -2.50 -8.77
N GLN A 52 6.85 -3.59 -8.21
CA GLN A 52 6.92 -4.92 -8.79
C GLN A 52 5.56 -5.37 -9.35
N PRO A 53 5.53 -6.21 -10.41
CA PRO A 53 4.31 -6.86 -10.89
C PRO A 53 3.60 -7.58 -9.75
N PHE A 54 2.27 -7.56 -9.73
CA PHE A 54 1.46 -8.16 -8.67
C PHE A 54 1.87 -7.71 -7.27
N LEU A 55 2.39 -6.48 -7.15
CA LEU A 55 2.91 -5.90 -5.90
C LEU A 55 4.07 -6.71 -5.30
N GLY A 56 4.77 -7.51 -6.10
CA GLY A 56 5.83 -8.43 -5.67
C GLY A 56 5.32 -9.71 -5.01
N LEU A 57 4.02 -9.98 -5.08
CA LEU A 57 3.39 -11.18 -4.54
C LEU A 57 3.42 -12.32 -5.56
N SER A 58 3.24 -13.56 -5.08
CA SER A 58 2.82 -14.63 -5.97
C SER A 58 1.41 -14.36 -6.49
N GLU A 59 1.13 -14.82 -7.72
CA GLU A 59 -0.19 -14.65 -8.33
C GLU A 59 -1.30 -15.32 -7.50
N GLU A 60 -1.04 -16.48 -6.92
CA GLU A 60 -1.97 -17.16 -6.00
C GLU A 60 -2.29 -16.29 -4.78
N PHE A 61 -1.27 -15.65 -4.18
CA PHE A 61 -1.50 -14.80 -3.03
C PHE A 61 -2.21 -13.50 -3.40
N PHE A 62 -1.87 -12.94 -4.56
CA PHE A 62 -2.54 -11.77 -5.12
C PHE A 62 -4.03 -12.04 -5.38
N GLU A 63 -4.36 -13.21 -5.94
CA GLU A 63 -5.74 -13.65 -6.15
C GLU A 63 -6.49 -13.83 -4.83
N ARG A 64 -5.88 -14.49 -3.85
CA ARG A 64 -6.46 -14.63 -2.50
C ARG A 64 -6.76 -13.24 -1.91
N LEU A 65 -5.81 -12.32 -1.99
CA LEU A 65 -5.95 -10.97 -1.47
C LEU A 65 -7.10 -10.20 -2.16
N ALA A 66 -7.27 -10.37 -3.47
CA ALA A 66 -8.36 -9.77 -4.23
C ALA A 66 -9.76 -10.27 -3.80
N ARG A 67 -9.85 -11.50 -3.28
CA ARG A 67 -11.11 -12.05 -2.76
C ARG A 67 -11.40 -11.56 -1.34
N GLU A 68 -10.36 -11.41 -0.52
CA GLU A 68 -10.46 -11.05 0.89
C GLU A 68 -10.64 -9.54 1.12
N ILE A 69 -9.91 -8.69 0.39
CA ILE A 69 -9.96 -7.23 0.61
C ILE A 69 -11.31 -6.64 0.18
N ASN A 70 -11.79 -5.67 0.97
CA ASN A 70 -13.03 -4.93 0.69
C ASN A 70 -12.81 -3.48 0.29
N VAL A 71 -11.67 -2.87 0.64
CA VAL A 71 -11.31 -1.47 0.36
C VAL A 71 -9.79 -1.37 0.24
N ILE A 72 -9.30 -0.58 -0.71
CA ILE A 72 -7.87 -0.26 -0.84
C ILE A 72 -7.62 1.21 -0.52
N LEU A 73 -6.67 1.46 0.39
CA LEU A 73 -6.13 2.78 0.66
C LEU A 73 -4.76 2.91 -0.03
N HIS A 74 -4.73 3.52 -1.22
CA HIS A 74 -3.50 3.70 -1.98
C HIS A 74 -2.81 5.01 -1.59
N ASN A 75 -1.93 4.92 -0.59
CA ASN A 75 -1.10 6.01 -0.09
C ASN A 75 0.40 5.74 -0.24
N GLY A 76 0.78 4.59 -0.81
CA GLY A 76 2.18 4.27 -1.02
C GLY A 76 2.74 4.97 -2.27
N ALA A 77 3.81 5.73 -2.09
CA ALA A 77 4.47 6.45 -3.18
C ALA A 77 5.97 6.63 -2.90
N ARG A 78 6.73 6.87 -3.97
CA ARG A 78 8.09 7.40 -3.89
C ARG A 78 8.03 8.91 -4.14
N VAL A 79 8.24 9.70 -3.08
CA VAL A 79 8.23 11.17 -3.14
C VAL A 79 9.67 11.67 -3.17
N HIS A 80 10.11 12.19 -4.31
CA HIS A 80 11.46 12.75 -4.44
C HIS A 80 11.51 13.82 -5.53
N TRP A 81 11.82 15.06 -5.14
CA TRP A 81 11.73 16.25 -6.00
C TRP A 81 12.82 16.34 -7.08
N MET A 82 14.00 15.76 -6.83
CA MET A 82 15.12 15.84 -7.77
C MET A 82 15.25 14.61 -8.69
N LEU A 83 14.40 13.58 -8.53
CA LEU A 83 14.50 12.38 -9.36
C LEU A 83 13.69 12.56 -10.65
N PRO A 84 14.21 12.08 -11.79
CA PRO A 84 13.46 12.12 -13.04
C PRO A 84 12.28 11.14 -12.99
N TYR A 85 11.27 11.40 -13.81
CA TYR A 85 10.01 10.63 -13.85
C TYR A 85 10.25 9.13 -14.01
N GLU A 86 11.23 8.70 -14.80
CA GLU A 86 11.57 7.30 -15.06
C GLU A 86 11.96 6.56 -13.77
N LYS A 87 12.52 7.26 -12.78
CA LYS A 87 12.88 6.68 -11.46
C LYS A 87 11.71 6.66 -10.48
N LEU A 88 10.67 7.45 -10.74
CA LEU A 88 9.44 7.51 -9.94
C LEU A 88 8.33 6.63 -10.52
N LYS A 89 8.32 6.46 -11.85
CA LYS A 89 7.31 5.72 -12.63
C LYS A 89 7.06 4.30 -12.11
N PRO A 90 8.07 3.47 -11.77
CA PRO A 90 7.81 2.13 -11.26
C PRO A 90 6.90 2.12 -10.03
N THR A 91 7.17 2.96 -9.03
CA THR A 91 6.36 3.02 -7.81
C THR A 91 5.06 3.79 -8.02
N ASN A 92 5.11 4.97 -8.63
CA ASN A 92 3.99 5.91 -8.58
C ASN A 92 2.97 5.69 -9.71
N VAL A 93 3.40 5.11 -10.83
CA VAL A 93 2.54 4.89 -12.00
C VAL A 93 2.27 3.40 -12.16
N GLN A 94 3.32 2.59 -12.32
CA GLN A 94 3.13 1.14 -12.46
C GLN A 94 2.54 0.55 -11.18
N GLY A 95 2.99 0.97 -10.00
CA GLY A 95 2.38 0.53 -8.73
C GLY A 95 0.90 0.89 -8.60
N THR A 96 0.48 2.06 -9.09
CA THR A 96 -0.94 2.41 -9.17
C THR A 96 -1.70 1.49 -10.12
N ILE A 97 -1.10 1.11 -11.26
CA ILE A 97 -1.68 0.12 -12.18
C ILE A 97 -1.81 -1.25 -11.49
N GLU A 98 -0.79 -1.71 -10.75
CA GLU A 98 -0.87 -2.98 -10.01
C GLU A 98 -1.94 -2.96 -8.91
N VAL A 99 -2.14 -1.82 -8.23
CA VAL A 99 -3.24 -1.62 -7.28
C VAL A 99 -4.60 -1.69 -7.98
N LEU A 100 -4.75 -1.04 -9.13
CA LEU A 100 -5.99 -1.10 -9.91
C LEU A 100 -6.25 -2.51 -10.45
N LYS A 101 -5.20 -3.24 -10.85
CA LYS A 101 -5.32 -4.66 -11.20
C LYS A 101 -5.86 -5.47 -10.03
N LEU A 102 -5.30 -5.31 -8.82
CA LEU A 102 -5.79 -5.99 -7.61
C LEU A 102 -7.28 -5.69 -7.39
N ALA A 103 -7.65 -4.42 -7.53
CA ALA A 103 -9.01 -3.96 -7.34
C ALA A 103 -10.03 -4.58 -8.31
N THR A 104 -9.58 -5.09 -9.46
CA THR A 104 -10.41 -5.70 -10.50
C THR A 104 -10.09 -7.17 -10.75
N TYR A 105 -9.25 -7.80 -9.92
CA TYR A 105 -8.75 -9.16 -10.18
C TYR A 105 -9.74 -10.25 -9.80
N GLY A 106 -10.51 -10.04 -8.72
CA GLY A 106 -11.51 -10.99 -8.22
C GLY A 106 -12.91 -10.77 -8.80
N ASP A 107 -13.89 -11.49 -8.26
CA ASP A 107 -15.29 -11.46 -8.72
C ASP A 107 -16.03 -10.15 -8.44
N LYS A 108 -15.44 -9.25 -7.64
CA LYS A 108 -16.01 -7.96 -7.26
C LYS A 108 -14.98 -6.85 -7.46
N ALA A 109 -15.44 -5.67 -7.88
CA ALA A 109 -14.60 -4.48 -7.87
C ALA A 109 -14.39 -3.99 -6.43
N ILE A 110 -13.14 -3.68 -6.09
CA ILE A 110 -12.77 -3.13 -4.79
C ILE A 110 -12.64 -1.60 -4.91
N PRO A 111 -13.33 -0.80 -4.08
CA PRO A 111 -13.13 0.63 -4.03
C PRO A 111 -11.68 1.00 -3.70
N VAL A 112 -11.11 1.92 -4.49
CA VAL A 112 -9.76 2.45 -4.28
C VAL A 112 -9.84 3.91 -3.86
N HIS A 113 -9.41 4.20 -2.63
CA HIS A 113 -9.17 5.58 -2.18
C HIS A 113 -7.72 5.94 -2.48
N PHE A 114 -7.52 6.75 -3.51
CA PHE A 114 -6.20 7.19 -3.93
C PHE A 114 -5.81 8.51 -3.26
N VAL A 115 -4.68 8.51 -2.55
CA VAL A 115 -4.11 9.73 -1.98
C VAL A 115 -3.16 10.35 -3.00
N SER A 116 -3.56 11.50 -3.55
CA SER A 116 -2.75 12.28 -4.49
C SER A 116 -2.11 13.50 -3.82
N THR A 117 -1.62 14.43 -4.62
CA THR A 117 -0.95 15.66 -4.20
C THR A 117 -1.41 16.81 -5.07
N THR A 118 -1.48 18.03 -4.51
CA THR A 118 -1.78 19.25 -5.30
C THR A 118 -0.71 19.55 -6.34
N SER A 119 0.50 19.01 -6.19
CA SER A 119 1.61 19.23 -7.12
C SER A 119 1.36 18.67 -8.53
N VAL A 120 0.26 17.94 -8.75
CA VAL A 120 -0.18 17.57 -10.12
C VAL A 120 -0.49 18.80 -10.98
N PHE A 121 -0.77 19.95 -10.36
CA PHE A 121 -1.00 21.23 -11.03
C PHE A 121 0.29 22.05 -11.24
N ASP A 122 1.45 21.61 -10.73
CA ASP A 122 2.73 22.35 -10.84
C ASP A 122 3.43 22.14 -12.20
N SER A 123 2.69 21.76 -13.24
CA SER A 123 3.20 21.59 -14.60
C SER A 123 2.98 22.87 -15.41
N PRO A 124 3.95 23.36 -16.21
CA PRO A 124 3.76 24.52 -17.08
C PRO A 124 2.69 24.32 -18.18
N SER A 125 2.10 23.13 -18.29
CA SER A 125 0.97 22.82 -19.17
C SER A 125 -0.40 23.05 -18.51
N TYR A 126 -0.43 23.46 -17.24
CA TYR A 126 -1.60 23.92 -16.50
C TYR A 126 -1.53 25.42 -16.22
#